data_AF-A0A7G2EVU1-F1
#
_entry.id   AF-A0A7G2EVU1-F1
#
_cell.length_a   1.000
_cell.length_b   1.000
_cell.length_c   1.000
_cell.angle_alpha   90.00
_cell.angle_beta   90.00
_cell.angle_gamma   90.00
#
_symmetry.space_group_name_H-M   'P 1'
#
loop_
_entity.id
_entity.type
_entity.pdbx_description
1 polymer ?
#
loop_
_entity_poly.entity_id
_entity_poly.type
_entity_poly.pdbx_seq_one_letter_code
_entity_poly.pdbx_strand_id
1 'polypeptide(L)'
;MGSCSLQLPLINLADKTLEPGSSKWAEVRSDVRKALEDFGCFEASYDKVSLELQESIMKTMEELFALPVETKQRNVCPKPYVGYLNHNNLSESLGISNANILENINEFTQQLWPHGDGNENISKTIQLFAEKLVEIDVMVRRMVWR
;
A
#
# COMPACT_ATOMS: atom_id res chain seq x y z
N MET A 1 -6.82 24.74 -27.49
CA MET A 1 -5.58 24.25 -26.85
C MET A 1 -5.78 22.77 -26.60
N GLY A 2 -5.00 21.90 -27.23
CA GLY A 2 -5.17 20.46 -27.10
C GLY A 2 -4.79 20.01 -25.68
N SER A 3 -5.69 19.31 -25.00
CA SER A 3 -5.38 18.56 -23.79
C SER A 3 -4.29 17.54 -24.14
N CYS A 4 -3.04 17.82 -23.78
CA CYS A 4 -1.99 16.81 -23.81
C CYS A 4 -2.28 15.87 -22.64
N SER A 5 -3.00 14.78 -22.90
CA SER A 5 -3.19 13.72 -21.91
C SER A 5 -1.83 13.09 -21.65
N LEU A 6 -1.19 13.48 -20.55
CA LEU A 6 0.01 12.81 -20.03
C LEU A 6 -0.40 11.40 -19.64
N GLN A 7 -0.06 10.42 -20.48
CA GLN A 7 -0.26 9.01 -20.18
C GLN A 7 0.99 8.48 -19.51
N LEU A 8 0.85 7.97 -18.29
CA LEU A 8 1.96 7.35 -17.58
C LEU A 8 2.38 6.04 -18.28
N PRO A 9 3.67 5.68 -18.25
CA PRO A 9 4.10 4.37 -18.70
C PRO A 9 3.42 3.27 -17.88
N LEU A 10 2.83 2.29 -18.56
CA LEU A 10 2.30 1.08 -17.93
C LEU A 10 3.37 -0.01 -17.99
N ILE A 11 3.84 -0.47 -16.83
CA ILE A 11 4.90 -1.47 -16.69
C ILE A 11 4.32 -2.78 -16.17
N ASN A 12 4.60 -3.88 -16.88
CA ASN A 12 4.11 -5.18 -16.48
C ASN A 12 5.00 -5.86 -15.44
N LEU A 13 4.55 -5.89 -14.19
CA LEU A 13 5.21 -6.57 -13.07
C LEU A 13 4.59 -7.94 -12.75
N ALA A 14 3.54 -8.35 -13.46
CA ALA A 14 2.88 -9.65 -13.32
C ALA A 14 3.54 -10.76 -14.17
N ASP A 15 4.51 -10.41 -15.00
CA ASP A 15 5.21 -11.38 -15.86
C ASP A 15 5.99 -12.39 -15.01
N LYS A 16 5.60 -13.66 -15.06
CA LYS A 16 6.26 -14.75 -14.32
C LYS A 16 7.68 -15.07 -14.80
N THR A 17 8.10 -14.53 -15.93
CA THR A 17 9.47 -14.66 -16.45
C THR A 17 10.39 -13.53 -15.98
N LEU A 18 9.85 -12.58 -15.20
CA LEU A 18 10.54 -11.42 -14.66
C LEU A 18 11.46 -11.79 -13.48
N GLU A 19 12.46 -12.60 -13.76
CA GLU A 19 13.42 -13.09 -12.77
C GLU A 19 14.70 -12.26 -12.74
N PRO A 20 15.24 -11.93 -11.55
CA PRO A 20 16.49 -11.20 -11.42
C PRO A 20 17.63 -11.81 -12.23
N GLY A 21 18.22 -11.01 -13.11
CA GLY A 21 19.32 -11.42 -14.00
C GLY A 21 18.89 -11.94 -15.37
N SER A 22 17.58 -12.09 -15.63
CA SER A 22 17.09 -12.40 -16.98
C SER A 22 17.20 -11.19 -17.92
N SER A 23 17.16 -11.44 -19.23
CA SER A 23 17.07 -10.36 -20.23
C SER A 23 15.83 -9.50 -20.03
N LYS A 24 14.69 -10.15 -19.70
CA LYS A 24 13.43 -9.45 -19.44
C LYS A 24 13.53 -8.53 -18.23
N TRP A 25 14.21 -8.97 -17.17
CA TRP A 25 14.49 -8.14 -16.00
C TRP A 25 15.33 -6.91 -16.34
N ALA A 26 16.32 -7.04 -17.22
CA ALA A 26 17.11 -5.90 -17.67
C ALA A 26 16.29 -4.88 -18.49
N GLU A 27 15.41 -5.37 -19.36
CA GLU A 27 14.48 -4.54 -20.15
C GLU A 27 13.53 -3.76 -19.23
N VAL A 28 12.77 -4.47 -18.38
CA VAL A 28 11.81 -3.83 -17.46
C VAL A 28 12.51 -2.87 -16.50
N ARG A 29 13.73 -3.18 -16.06
CA ARG A 29 14.56 -2.24 -15.26
C ARG A 29 14.86 -0.94 -15.99
N SER A 30 15.14 -1.01 -17.28
CA SER A 30 15.37 0.18 -18.10
C SER A 30 14.10 1.01 -18.18
N ASP A 31 12.95 0.37 -18.40
CA ASP A 31 11.65 1.04 -18.48
C ASP A 31 11.25 1.70 -17.16
N VAL A 32 11.43 1.01 -16.03
CA VAL A 32 11.18 1.56 -14.69
C VAL A 32 12.03 2.80 -14.44
N ARG A 33 13.35 2.74 -14.71
CA ARG A 33 14.23 3.89 -14.51
C ARG A 33 13.82 5.06 -15.39
N LYS A 34 13.60 4.81 -16.68
CA LYS A 34 13.19 5.85 -17.62
C LYS A 34 11.87 6.49 -17.20
N ALA A 35 10.88 5.72 -16.77
CA ALA A 35 9.61 6.28 -16.29
C ALA A 35 9.79 7.14 -15.04
N LEU A 36 10.64 6.73 -14.11
CA LEU A 36 10.97 7.53 -12.93
C LEU A 36 11.76 8.81 -13.26
N GLU A 37 12.65 8.77 -14.25
CA GLU A 37 13.42 9.92 -14.73
C GLU A 37 12.53 10.93 -15.49
N ASP A 38 11.67 10.44 -16.39
CA ASP A 38 10.84 11.27 -17.26
C ASP A 38 9.57 11.79 -16.55
N PHE A 39 8.94 10.97 -15.70
CA PHE A 39 7.62 11.26 -15.10
C PHE A 39 7.62 11.29 -13.57
N GLY A 40 8.64 10.72 -12.91
CA GLY A 40 8.65 10.53 -11.45
C GLY A 40 7.76 9.39 -10.95
N CYS A 41 6.96 8.76 -11.82
CA CYS A 41 6.09 7.63 -11.48
C CYS A 41 5.71 6.82 -12.73
N PHE A 42 5.07 5.66 -12.52
CA PHE A 42 4.53 4.80 -13.55
C PHE A 42 3.32 4.03 -13.01
N GLU A 43 2.50 3.50 -13.91
CA GLU A 43 1.46 2.54 -13.56
C GLU A 43 2.03 1.13 -13.64
N ALA A 44 1.70 0.27 -12.68
CA ALA A 44 2.16 -1.11 -12.66
C ALA A 44 0.99 -2.07 -12.79
N SER A 45 1.06 -3.02 -13.74
CA SER A 45 0.17 -4.18 -13.70
C SER A 45 0.73 -5.25 -12.76
N TYR A 46 -0.08 -5.68 -11.80
CA TYR A 46 0.31 -6.63 -10.76
C TYR A 46 -0.86 -7.58 -10.47
N ASP A 47 -0.66 -8.89 -10.66
CA ASP A 47 -1.71 -9.90 -10.63
C ASP A 47 -1.86 -10.61 -9.28
N LYS A 48 -1.02 -10.30 -8.29
CA LYS A 48 -1.06 -10.98 -6.98
C LYS A 48 -1.99 -10.32 -5.96
N VAL A 49 -2.61 -9.19 -6.28
CA VAL A 49 -3.76 -8.67 -5.52
C VAL A 49 -5.01 -9.15 -6.24
N SER A 50 -5.76 -10.07 -5.61
CA SER A 50 -7.04 -10.52 -6.15
C SER A 50 -8.10 -9.42 -6.03
N LEU A 51 -9.13 -9.47 -6.89
CA LEU A 51 -10.29 -8.59 -6.79
C LEU A 51 -10.97 -8.73 -5.41
N GLU A 52 -11.07 -9.94 -4.89
CA GLU A 52 -11.61 -10.20 -3.55
C GLU A 52 -10.81 -9.51 -2.45
N LEU A 53 -9.47 -9.54 -2.52
CA LEU A 53 -8.62 -8.83 -1.55
C LEU A 53 -8.76 -7.32 -1.69
N GLN A 54 -8.89 -6.82 -2.93
CA GLN A 54 -9.13 -5.40 -3.20
C GLN A 54 -10.47 -4.93 -2.61
N GLU A 55 -11.55 -5.68 -2.81
CA GLU A 55 -12.86 -5.37 -2.21
C GLU A 55 -12.82 -5.47 -0.69
N SER A 56 -12.14 -6.48 -0.15
CA SER A 56 -12.00 -6.68 1.29
C SER A 56 -11.27 -5.52 1.97
N ILE A 57 -10.17 -5.04 1.37
CA ILE A 57 -9.43 -3.91 1.95
C ILE A 57 -10.22 -2.60 1.84
N MET A 58 -10.95 -2.38 0.75
CA MET A 58 -11.82 -1.19 0.60
C MET A 58 -12.92 -1.18 1.66
N LYS A 59 -13.60 -2.31 1.88
CA LYS A 59 -14.59 -2.45 2.95
C LYS A 59 -13.96 -2.26 4.35
N THR A 60 -12.77 -2.80 4.56
CA THR A 60 -12.03 -2.61 5.82
C THR A 60 -11.73 -1.13 6.06
N MET A 61 -11.36 -0.37 5.02
CA MET A 61 -11.15 1.07 5.13
C MET A 61 -12.45 1.81 5.49
N GLU A 62 -13.58 1.45 4.86
CA GLU A 62 -14.89 2.03 5.20
C GLU A 62 -15.24 1.80 6.68
N GLU A 63 -15.05 0.57 7.18
CA GLU A 63 -15.29 0.23 8.59
C GLU A 63 -14.39 1.03 9.53
N LEU A 64 -13.10 1.17 9.20
CA LEU A 64 -12.15 1.95 9.99
C LEU A 64 -12.51 3.44 10.06
N PHE A 65 -12.93 4.04 8.94
CA PHE A 65 -13.28 5.46 8.89
C PHE A 65 -14.66 5.75 9.49
N ALA A 66 -15.56 4.77 9.53
CA ALA A 66 -16.85 4.86 10.23
C ALA A 66 -16.72 4.87 11.76
N LEU A 67 -15.55 4.53 12.32
CA LEU A 67 -15.32 4.58 13.77
C LEU A 67 -15.46 6.02 14.31
N PRO A 68 -15.90 6.18 15.58
CA PRO A 68 -15.89 7.47 16.26
C PRO A 68 -14.51 8.12 16.22
N VAL A 69 -14.47 9.46 16.16
CA VAL A 69 -13.21 10.22 16.13
C VAL A 69 -12.37 9.91 17.36
N GLU A 70 -12.98 9.76 18.53
CA GLU A 70 -12.30 9.44 19.78
C GLU A 70 -11.65 8.05 19.74
N THR A 71 -12.21 7.11 18.98
CA THR A 71 -11.61 5.80 18.74
C THR A 71 -10.43 5.93 17.80
N LYS A 72 -10.60 6.63 16.67
CA LYS A 72 -9.52 6.84 15.69
C LYS A 72 -8.33 7.59 16.29
N GLN A 73 -8.57 8.56 17.17
CA GLN A 73 -7.52 9.30 17.90
C GLN A 73 -6.63 8.42 18.78
N ARG A 74 -7.06 7.20 19.14
CA ARG A 74 -6.21 6.22 19.85
C ARG A 74 -5.13 5.63 18.95
N ASN A 75 -5.29 5.72 17.62
CA ASN A 75 -4.22 5.36 16.71
C ASN A 75 -3.05 6.35 16.83
N VAL A 76 -2.09 6.02 17.69
CA VAL A 76 -0.89 6.83 17.93
C VAL A 76 0.35 6.07 17.48
N CYS A 77 1.30 6.79 16.91
CA CYS A 77 2.57 6.23 16.47
C CYS A 77 3.72 7.10 17.00
N PRO A 78 4.79 6.50 17.54
CA PRO A 78 6.00 7.26 17.92
C PRO A 78 6.63 7.98 16.74
N LYS A 79 6.45 7.47 15.52
CA LYS A 79 6.92 8.12 14.30
C LYS A 79 6.01 9.31 13.97
N PRO A 80 6.58 10.52 13.82
CA PRO A 80 5.79 11.71 13.47
C PRO A 80 4.96 11.48 12.21
N TYR A 81 3.73 11.99 12.20
CA TYR A 81 2.82 11.97 11.05
C TYR A 81 2.39 10.57 10.56
N VAL A 82 2.39 9.55 11.43
CA VAL A 82 1.96 8.19 11.06
C VAL A 82 0.67 7.74 11.76
N GLY A 83 0.37 8.21 12.96
CA GLY A 83 -0.91 7.86 13.63
C GLY A 83 -2.12 8.48 12.94
N TYR A 84 -3.23 8.59 13.67
CA TYR A 84 -4.40 9.28 13.19
C TYR A 84 -4.09 10.75 12.88
N LEU A 85 -4.40 11.18 11.66
CA LEU A 85 -4.32 12.57 11.24
C LEU A 85 -5.67 13.00 10.69
N ASN A 86 -6.11 14.18 11.10
CA ASN A 86 -7.23 14.88 10.50
C ASN A 86 -6.68 16.16 9.84
N HIS A 87 -6.91 16.28 8.53
CA HIS A 87 -6.43 17.39 7.71
C HIS A 87 -7.55 18.44 7.58
N ASN A 88 -7.77 19.22 8.64
CA ASN A 88 -8.75 20.31 8.67
C ASN A 88 -10.17 19.88 8.24
N ASN A 89 -10.61 18.68 8.61
CA ASN A 89 -11.87 18.06 8.22
C ASN A 89 -12.07 17.88 6.69
N LEU A 90 -11.02 18.01 5.88
CA LEU A 90 -11.07 17.70 4.45
C LEU A 90 -10.77 16.23 4.17
N SER A 91 -9.86 15.65 4.95
CA SER A 91 -9.51 14.23 4.89
C SER A 91 -9.01 13.76 6.23
N GLU A 92 -9.01 12.45 6.41
CA GLU A 92 -8.41 11.79 7.56
C GLU A 92 -7.59 10.58 7.12
N SER A 93 -6.61 10.20 7.94
CA SER A 93 -5.77 9.02 7.71
C SER A 93 -5.51 8.28 9.00
N LEU A 94 -5.41 6.97 8.90
CA LEU A 94 -4.89 6.07 9.92
C LEU A 94 -3.59 5.47 9.38
N GLY A 95 -2.61 5.23 10.23
CA GLY A 95 -1.36 4.66 9.77
C GLY A 95 -0.78 3.60 10.69
N ILE A 96 -0.09 2.68 10.02
CA ILE A 96 0.50 1.48 10.58
C ILE A 96 1.95 1.45 10.11
N SER A 97 2.89 1.54 11.05
CA SER A 97 4.31 1.42 10.71
C SER A 97 4.64 -0.04 10.40
N ASN A 98 5.38 -0.28 9.30
CA ASN A 98 5.78 -1.62 8.86
C ASN A 98 4.61 -2.62 8.90
N ALA A 99 3.53 -2.30 8.17
CA ALA A 99 2.29 -3.07 8.15
C ALA A 99 2.45 -4.52 7.65
N ASN A 100 3.62 -4.91 7.13
CA ASN A 100 3.94 -6.31 6.83
C ASN A 100 4.35 -7.13 8.06
N ILE A 101 4.40 -6.52 9.24
CA ILE A 101 4.70 -7.17 10.53
C ILE A 101 3.39 -7.31 11.29
N LEU A 102 3.00 -8.56 11.59
CA LEU A 102 1.72 -8.87 12.22
C LEU A 102 1.57 -8.19 13.59
N GLU A 103 2.64 -8.11 14.36
CA GLU A 103 2.67 -7.44 15.67
C GLU A 103 2.23 -5.98 15.56
N ASN A 104 2.69 -5.25 14.53
CA ASN A 104 2.33 -3.84 14.34
C ASN A 104 0.86 -3.66 13.94
N ILE A 105 0.30 -4.62 13.18
CA ILE A 105 -1.14 -4.62 12.87
C ILE A 105 -1.95 -4.91 14.14
N ASN A 106 -1.50 -5.87 14.95
CA ASN A 106 -2.17 -6.20 16.21
C ASN A 106 -2.12 -5.03 17.19
N GLU A 107 -1.00 -4.32 17.30
CA GLU A 107 -0.91 -3.09 18.08
C GLU A 107 -1.87 -2.02 17.56
N PHE A 108 -1.92 -1.82 16.23
CA PHE A 108 -2.87 -0.90 15.60
C PHE A 108 -4.33 -1.25 15.94
N THR A 109 -4.72 -2.52 15.82
CA THR A 109 -6.10 -2.93 16.09
C THR A 109 -6.43 -2.93 17.58
N GLN A 110 -5.46 -3.20 18.47
CA GLN A 110 -5.64 -3.05 19.92
C GLN A 110 -5.84 -1.60 20.35
N GLN A 111 -5.18 -0.65 19.68
CA GLN A 111 -5.41 0.79 19.93
C GLN A 111 -6.87 1.19 19.65
N LEU A 112 -7.45 0.66 18.57
CA LEU A 112 -8.82 0.95 18.15
C LEU A 112 -9.86 0.15 18.95
N TRP A 113 -9.59 -1.13 19.24
CA TRP A 113 -10.49 -2.02 19.99
C TRP A 113 -9.79 -2.66 21.20
N PRO A 114 -9.64 -1.93 22.32
CA PRO A 114 -8.92 -2.43 23.50
C PRO A 114 -9.56 -3.65 24.17
N HIS A 115 -10.85 -3.91 23.93
CA HIS A 115 -11.63 -4.97 24.58
C HIS A 115 -11.78 -6.25 23.72
N GLY A 116 -11.17 -6.30 22.54
CA GLY A 116 -11.02 -7.55 21.77
C GLY A 116 -12.19 -7.95 20.87
N ASP A 117 -13.28 -7.18 20.83
CA ASP A 117 -14.43 -7.52 19.99
C ASP A 117 -14.21 -7.05 18.54
N GLY A 118 -13.92 -7.98 17.62
CA GLY A 118 -14.20 -7.80 16.18
C GLY A 118 -13.05 -7.45 15.22
N ASN A 119 -11.78 -7.60 15.61
CA ASN A 119 -10.66 -7.09 14.80
C ASN A 119 -9.81 -8.14 14.05
N GLU A 120 -10.08 -9.45 14.21
CA GLU A 120 -9.26 -10.48 13.55
C GLU A 120 -9.34 -10.43 12.03
N ASN A 121 -10.54 -10.22 11.49
CA ASN A 121 -10.75 -10.17 10.04
C ASN A 121 -10.06 -8.94 9.44
N ILE A 122 -10.24 -7.77 10.07
CA ILE A 122 -9.56 -6.51 9.70
C ILE A 122 -8.04 -6.68 9.70
N SER A 123 -7.49 -7.27 10.78
CA SER A 123 -6.05 -7.48 10.90
C SER A 123 -5.51 -8.38 9.78
N LYS A 124 -6.19 -9.50 9.51
CA LYS A 124 -5.83 -10.45 8.44
C LYS A 124 -5.90 -9.79 7.06
N THR A 125 -6.96 -9.04 6.77
CA THR A 125 -7.12 -8.34 5.48
C THR A 125 -6.02 -7.30 5.27
N ILE A 126 -5.74 -6.47 6.29
CA ILE A 126 -4.66 -5.48 6.24
C ILE A 126 -3.31 -6.17 6.02
N GLN A 127 -3.03 -7.26 6.75
CA GLN A 127 -1.78 -8.00 6.63
C GLN A 127 -1.58 -8.55 5.21
N LEU A 128 -2.57 -9.29 4.70
CA LEU A 128 -2.50 -9.90 3.37
C LEU A 128 -2.27 -8.83 2.30
N PHE A 129 -2.94 -7.68 2.41
CA PHE A 129 -2.74 -6.58 1.48
C PHE A 129 -1.35 -5.93 1.61
N ALA A 130 -0.89 -5.66 2.83
CA ALA A 130 0.41 -5.07 3.10
C ALA A 130 1.58 -5.94 2.61
N GLU A 131 1.47 -7.26 2.76
CA GLU A 131 2.45 -8.21 2.23
C GLU A 131 2.61 -8.06 0.71
N LYS A 132 1.49 -7.94 -0.04
CA LYS A 132 1.53 -7.72 -1.49
C LYS A 132 2.14 -6.38 -1.88
N LEU A 133 1.85 -5.31 -1.13
CA LEU A 133 2.48 -4.01 -1.37
C LEU A 133 3.99 -4.05 -1.14
N VAL A 134 4.45 -4.75 -0.10
CA VAL A 134 5.89 -4.91 0.17
C VAL A 134 6.59 -5.72 -0.92
N GLU A 135 5.94 -6.74 -1.49
CA GLU A 135 6.48 -7.46 -2.64
C GLU A 135 6.78 -6.52 -3.82
N ILE A 136 5.84 -5.62 -4.16
CA ILE A 136 6.01 -4.63 -5.24
C ILE A 136 7.12 -3.66 -4.90
N ASP A 137 7.10 -3.08 -3.70
CA ASP A 137 8.08 -2.10 -3.22
C ASP A 137 9.51 -2.68 -3.24
N VAL A 138 9.69 -3.92 -2.77
CA VAL A 138 10.98 -4.63 -2.85
C VAL A 138 11.38 -4.87 -4.31
N MET A 139 10.47 -5.32 -5.16
CA MET A 139 10.74 -5.56 -6.58
C MET A 139 11.20 -4.28 -7.28
N VAL A 140 10.45 -3.19 -7.17
CA VAL A 140 10.76 -1.90 -7.80
C VAL A 140 12.08 -1.33 -7.25
N ARG A 141 12.33 -1.39 -5.93
CA ARG A 141 13.63 -0.96 -5.38
C ARG A 141 14.80 -1.75 -5.94
N ARG A 142 14.65 -3.06 -6.13
CA ARG A 142 15.68 -3.89 -6.80
C ARG A 142 15.84 -3.49 -8.26
N MET A 143 14.81 -3.03 -8.92
CA MET A 143 14.91 -2.57 -10.31
C MET A 143 15.65 -1.24 -10.44
N VAL A 144 15.45 -0.32 -9.49
CA VAL A 144 16.06 1.02 -9.49
C VAL A 144 17.52 0.98 -9.03
N TRP A 145 17.84 0.23 -7.97
CA TRP A 145 19.13 0.36 -7.28
C TRP A 145 20.05 -0.87 -7.35
N ARG A 146 19.52 -2.03 -7.74
CA ARG A 146 20.28 -3.27 -7.94
C ARG A 146 20.18 -3.73 -9.38
#